data_AF-A0A090FM93-F1
#
_entry.id   AF-A0A090FM93-F1
#
_cell.length_a   1.000
_cell.length_b   1.000
_cell.length_c   1.000
_cell.angle_alpha   90.00
_cell.angle_beta   90.00
_cell.angle_gamma   90.00
#
_symmetry.space_group_name_H-M   'P 1'
#
loop_
_entity.id
_entity.type
_entity.pdbx_description
1 polymer ?
#
loop_
_entity_poly.entity_id
_entity_poly.type
_entity_poly.pdbx_seq_one_letter_code
_entity_poly.pdbx_strand_id
1 'polypeptide(L)'
;MGLERKANVITFPRLPPKTGSNRSTRGPRAERHPNQMGRAWADICEQAVCVVAITPVLRAIAPMAADELDSLVFQMAVESVGALSIGFTEKAAAIAARSRGLLLFDVRVDGDAAVQRIAAIRYPSDRTGVLALDIRGVGIRHCIVGGTFSALTAPLENWTGMPLSMQAKISVDDHATLFLGALREAGHLPISQPDS
;
A
#
# COMPACT_ATOMS: atom_id res chain seq x y z
N MET A 1 26.76 36.64 -5.54
CA MET A 1 27.29 35.86 -6.68
C MET A 1 26.21 34.89 -7.11
N GLY A 2 25.55 35.20 -8.23
CA GLY A 2 24.39 34.49 -8.75
C GLY A 2 24.79 33.27 -9.57
N LEU A 3 24.06 32.18 -9.40
CA LEU A 3 24.21 30.95 -10.18
C LEU A 3 23.19 31.00 -11.33
N GLU A 4 23.66 31.31 -12.54
CA GLU A 4 22.86 31.31 -13.75
C GLU A 4 22.36 29.90 -14.11
N ARG A 5 21.05 29.79 -14.36
CA ARG A 5 20.42 28.62 -14.95
C ARG A 5 20.55 28.69 -16.47
N LYS A 6 21.36 27.81 -17.07
CA LYS A 6 21.37 27.62 -18.53
C LYS A 6 20.11 26.90 -18.99
N ALA A 7 19.33 27.55 -19.84
CA ALA A 7 18.20 26.97 -20.56
C ALA A 7 18.70 26.00 -21.63
N ASN A 8 18.27 24.73 -21.58
CA ASN A 8 18.57 23.74 -22.59
C ASN A 8 17.51 23.82 -23.70
N VAL A 9 17.89 24.38 -24.85
CA VAL A 9 17.03 24.49 -26.04
C VAL A 9 17.06 23.16 -26.77
N ILE A 10 15.93 22.45 -26.78
CA ILE A 10 15.77 21.20 -27.52
C ILE A 10 15.35 21.54 -28.97
N THR A 11 16.25 21.25 -29.91
CA THR A 11 16.05 21.41 -31.35
C THR A 11 15.24 20.24 -31.92
N PHE A 12 14.10 20.51 -32.57
CA PHE A 12 13.32 19.51 -33.31
C PHE A 12 13.87 19.33 -34.74
N PRO A 13 14.08 18.09 -35.24
CA PRO A 13 14.43 17.87 -36.64
C PRO A 13 13.20 18.02 -37.56
N ARG A 14 13.34 18.86 -38.60
CA ARG A 14 12.39 18.99 -39.71
C ARG A 14 12.35 17.71 -40.56
N LEU A 15 11.16 17.20 -40.83
CA LEU A 15 10.91 16.17 -41.86
C LEU A 15 10.66 16.82 -43.23
N PRO A 16 11.22 16.30 -44.34
CA PRO A 16 10.94 16.77 -45.70
C PRO A 16 9.61 16.19 -46.27
N PRO A 17 9.05 16.80 -47.35
CA PRO A 17 7.65 16.64 -47.74
C PRO A 17 7.35 15.38 -48.57
N LYS A 18 6.07 14.99 -48.56
CA LYS A 18 5.48 13.87 -49.32
C LYS A 18 5.46 14.16 -50.83
N THR A 19 6.04 13.26 -51.62
CA THR A 19 5.81 13.12 -53.07
C THR A 19 4.96 11.88 -53.34
N GLY A 20 3.82 12.06 -54.00
CA GLY A 20 3.00 10.96 -54.52
C GLY A 20 3.48 10.48 -55.89
N SER A 21 3.24 9.21 -56.21
CA SER A 21 3.17 8.72 -57.59
C SER A 21 2.47 7.34 -57.65
N ASN A 22 1.38 7.27 -58.41
CA ASN A 22 0.62 6.06 -58.74
C ASN A 22 1.37 5.24 -59.81
N ARG A 23 1.42 3.91 -59.68
CA ARG A 23 1.27 3.02 -60.86
C ARG A 23 0.84 1.60 -60.50
N SER A 24 -0.29 1.21 -61.08
CA SER A 24 -0.84 -0.14 -61.15
C SER A 24 -0.07 -1.01 -62.14
N THR A 25 0.19 -2.27 -61.77
CA THR A 25 0.39 -3.39 -62.71
C THR A 25 -0.34 -4.63 -62.18
N ARG A 26 -1.27 -5.17 -62.98
CA ARG A 26 -1.89 -6.48 -62.79
C ARG A 26 -0.96 -7.58 -63.31
N GLY A 27 -0.87 -8.68 -62.57
CA GLY A 27 -0.30 -9.99 -62.94
C GLY A 27 -0.92 -11.09 -62.06
N PRO A 28 -0.86 -12.38 -62.44
CA PRO A 28 -2.05 -13.25 -62.47
C PRO A 28 -2.36 -14.07 -61.20
N ARG A 29 -3.57 -14.65 -61.26
CA ARG A 29 -4.36 -15.41 -60.28
C ARG A 29 -3.95 -16.89 -60.20
N ALA A 30 -3.71 -17.39 -58.98
CA ALA A 30 -3.86 -18.78 -58.48
C ALA A 30 -3.27 -18.80 -57.05
N GLU A 31 -3.80 -19.39 -55.97
CA GLU A 31 -4.94 -20.24 -55.64
C GLU A 31 -5.32 -19.89 -54.19
N ARG A 32 -6.61 -19.70 -53.89
CA ARG A 32 -7.08 -19.53 -52.52
C ARG A 32 -7.42 -20.89 -51.95
N HIS A 33 -6.59 -21.41 -51.05
CA HIS A 33 -7.02 -22.41 -50.07
C HIS A 33 -7.98 -21.74 -49.07
N PRO A 34 -9.27 -22.11 -49.01
CA PRO A 34 -10.10 -21.73 -47.88
C PRO A 34 -9.85 -22.73 -46.73
N ASN A 35 -9.96 -22.25 -45.49
CA ASN A 35 -10.09 -23.03 -44.25
C ASN A 35 -8.87 -23.25 -43.35
N GLN A 36 -7.83 -22.42 -43.40
CA GLN A 36 -6.88 -22.33 -42.27
C GLN A 36 -7.21 -21.19 -41.30
N MET A 37 -7.84 -20.11 -41.78
CA MET A 37 -8.17 -18.95 -40.94
C MET A 37 -9.30 -19.26 -39.94
N GLY A 38 -10.33 -20.02 -40.35
CA GLY A 38 -11.53 -20.25 -39.53
C GLY A 38 -11.29 -21.05 -38.24
N ARG A 39 -10.31 -21.96 -38.23
CA ARG A 39 -9.94 -22.71 -37.02
C ARG A 39 -9.13 -21.87 -36.04
N ALA A 40 -8.22 -21.03 -36.55
CA ALA A 40 -7.47 -20.10 -35.70
C ALA A 40 -8.38 -19.07 -35.00
N TRP A 41 -9.43 -18.59 -35.67
CA TRP A 41 -10.39 -17.67 -35.05
C TRP A 41 -11.27 -18.36 -33.99
N ALA A 42 -11.62 -19.63 -34.17
CA ALA A 42 -12.37 -20.40 -33.18
C ALA A 42 -11.53 -20.65 -31.90
N ASP A 43 -10.26 -21.03 -32.06
CA ASP A 43 -9.32 -21.23 -30.93
C ASP A 43 -9.07 -19.92 -30.15
N ILE A 44 -8.98 -18.77 -30.84
CA ILE A 44 -8.85 -17.45 -30.21
C ILE A 44 -10.14 -17.07 -29.45
N CYS A 45 -11.31 -17.39 -29.99
CA CYS A 45 -12.58 -17.12 -29.32
C CYS A 45 -12.75 -18.03 -28.08
N GLU A 46 -12.34 -19.29 -28.15
CA GLU A 46 -12.42 -20.24 -27.03
C GLU A 46 -11.42 -19.89 -25.90
N GLN A 47 -10.22 -19.42 -26.26
CA GLN A 47 -9.25 -18.88 -25.28
C GLN A 47 -9.74 -17.59 -24.62
N ALA A 48 -10.45 -16.71 -25.35
CA ALA A 48 -11.04 -15.51 -24.78
C ALA A 48 -12.15 -15.85 -23.77
N VAL A 49 -12.96 -16.88 -24.02
CA VAL A 49 -14.00 -17.34 -23.09
C VAL A 49 -13.40 -17.90 -21.80
N CYS A 50 -12.30 -18.67 -21.87
CA CYS A 50 -11.60 -19.16 -20.68
C CYS A 50 -10.99 -18.03 -19.84
N VAL A 51 -10.37 -17.02 -20.45
CA VAL A 51 -9.78 -15.87 -19.71
C VAL A 51 -10.86 -15.05 -19.00
N VAL A 52 -12.04 -14.87 -19.61
CA VAL A 52 -13.19 -14.16 -19.03
C VAL A 52 -13.89 -14.97 -17.92
N ALA A 53 -13.90 -16.30 -18.02
CA ALA A 53 -14.46 -17.18 -17.00
C ALA A 53 -13.54 -17.38 -15.78
N ILE A 54 -12.22 -17.28 -15.97
CA ILE A 54 -11.21 -17.40 -14.91
C ILE A 54 -11.03 -16.06 -14.15
N THR A 55 -11.25 -14.92 -14.79
CA THR A 55 -11.10 -13.59 -14.16
C THR A 55 -11.93 -13.38 -12.88
N PRO A 56 -13.21 -13.79 -12.76
CA PRO A 56 -13.95 -13.61 -11.52
C PRO A 56 -13.41 -14.47 -10.36
N VAL A 57 -12.94 -15.69 -10.65
CA VAL A 57 -12.38 -16.60 -9.64
C VAL A 57 -11.00 -16.10 -9.19
N LEU A 58 -10.12 -15.73 -10.11
CA LEU A 58 -8.83 -15.13 -9.78
C LEU A 58 -8.98 -13.78 -9.03
N ARG A 59 -10.01 -12.99 -9.36
CA ARG A 59 -10.35 -11.74 -8.65
C ARG A 59 -10.89 -11.98 -7.23
N ALA A 60 -11.53 -13.11 -6.97
CA ALA A 60 -12.04 -13.46 -5.65
C ALA A 60 -10.95 -14.05 -4.73
N ILE A 61 -9.95 -14.73 -5.28
CA ILE A 61 -8.88 -15.39 -4.49
C ILE A 61 -7.65 -14.47 -4.29
N ALA A 62 -7.38 -13.56 -5.23
CA ALA A 62 -6.30 -12.58 -5.12
C ALA A 62 -6.31 -11.71 -3.84
N PRO A 63 -7.44 -11.17 -3.36
CA PRO A 63 -7.45 -10.35 -2.14
C PRO A 63 -7.14 -11.18 -0.88
N MET A 64 -7.60 -12.44 -0.81
CA MET A 64 -7.29 -13.31 0.31
C MET A 64 -5.80 -13.68 0.39
N ALA A 65 -5.18 -13.95 -0.76
CA ALA A 65 -3.74 -14.22 -0.82
C ALA A 65 -2.91 -12.96 -0.49
N ALA A 66 -3.39 -11.78 -0.87
CA ALA A 66 -2.73 -10.52 -0.54
C ALA A 66 -2.77 -10.21 0.97
N ASP A 67 -3.92 -10.43 1.62
CA ASP A 67 -4.08 -10.22 3.07
C ASP A 67 -3.20 -11.14 3.91
N GLU A 68 -3.07 -12.41 3.51
CA GLU A 68 -2.20 -13.38 4.18
C GLU A 68 -0.72 -13.02 4.01
N LEU A 69 -0.35 -12.57 2.80
CA LEU A 69 1.01 -12.10 2.51
C LEU A 69 1.36 -10.86 3.33
N ASP A 70 0.49 -9.86 3.40
CA ASP A 70 0.72 -8.63 4.16
C ASP A 70 0.86 -8.94 5.66
N SER A 71 0.06 -9.88 6.19
CA SER A 71 0.16 -10.36 7.57
C SER A 71 1.51 -11.04 7.85
N LEU A 72 1.95 -11.93 6.96
CA LEU A 72 3.22 -12.64 7.09
C LEU A 72 4.41 -11.67 7.02
N VAL A 73 4.42 -10.77 6.03
CA VAL A 73 5.49 -9.81 5.81
C VAL A 73 5.59 -8.81 6.97
N PHE A 74 4.44 -8.37 7.51
CA PHE A 74 4.40 -7.56 8.73
C PHE A 74 5.05 -8.28 9.91
N GLN A 75 4.63 -9.53 10.18
CA GLN A 75 5.17 -10.31 11.31
C GLN A 75 6.68 -10.50 11.18
N MET A 76 7.17 -10.91 10.02
CA MET A 76 8.61 -11.06 9.76
C MET A 76 9.39 -9.75 9.98
N ALA A 77 8.82 -8.61 9.57
CA ALA A 77 9.45 -7.32 9.76
C ALA A 77 9.51 -6.93 11.24
N VAL A 78 8.45 -7.19 12.02
CA VAL A 78 8.42 -6.96 13.47
C VAL A 78 9.49 -7.80 14.17
N GLU A 79 9.55 -9.10 13.90
CA GLU A 79 10.53 -10.02 14.50
C GLU A 79 11.97 -9.59 14.17
N SER A 80 12.21 -9.20 12.92
CA SER A 80 13.52 -8.75 12.43
C SER A 80 14.01 -7.44 13.08
N VAL A 81 13.09 -6.59 13.56
CA VAL A 81 13.39 -5.30 14.19
C VAL A 81 13.32 -5.39 15.72
N GLY A 82 12.63 -6.38 16.28
CA GLY A 82 12.38 -6.53 17.71
C GLY A 82 13.65 -6.49 18.56
N ALA A 83 14.70 -7.20 18.12
CA ALA A 83 15.99 -7.30 18.81
C ALA A 83 16.89 -6.06 18.67
N LEU A 84 16.53 -5.09 17.81
CA LEU A 84 17.34 -3.89 17.63
C LEU A 84 17.20 -2.95 18.83
N SER A 85 18.34 -2.42 19.30
CA SER A 85 18.40 -1.42 20.37
C SER A 85 18.17 0.00 19.82
N ILE A 86 17.06 0.20 19.13
CA ILE A 86 16.62 1.49 18.56
C ILE A 86 15.28 1.91 19.18
N GLY A 87 14.97 3.21 19.12
CA GLY A 87 13.73 3.76 19.66
C GLY A 87 12.48 3.27 18.92
N PHE A 88 11.31 3.43 19.55
CA PHE A 88 10.04 2.97 18.99
C PHE A 88 9.73 3.58 17.63
N THR A 89 10.00 4.87 17.44
CA THR A 89 9.79 5.58 16.17
C THR A 89 10.66 4.97 15.07
N GLU A 90 11.93 4.72 15.36
CA GLU A 90 12.86 4.08 14.43
C GLU A 90 12.45 2.63 14.15
N LYS A 91 11.94 1.90 15.15
CA LYS A 91 11.39 0.55 14.95
C LYS A 91 10.19 0.58 14.00
N ALA A 92 9.22 1.45 14.23
CA ALA A 92 8.04 1.57 13.38
C ALA A 92 8.41 1.93 11.93
N ALA A 93 9.33 2.88 11.74
CA ALA A 93 9.84 3.24 10.42
C ALA A 93 10.59 2.07 9.75
N ALA A 94 11.42 1.33 10.49
CA ALA A 94 12.13 0.17 9.98
C ALA A 94 11.17 -0.97 9.59
N ILE A 95 10.12 -1.21 10.39
CA ILE A 95 9.09 -2.21 10.09
C ILE A 95 8.34 -1.82 8.82
N ALA A 96 7.91 -0.56 8.68
CA ALA A 96 7.26 -0.06 7.48
C ALA A 96 8.14 -0.27 6.23
N ALA A 97 9.42 0.12 6.30
CA ALA A 97 10.37 -0.04 5.21
C ALA A 97 10.59 -1.52 4.83
N ARG A 98 10.79 -2.41 5.80
CA ARG A 98 11.05 -3.84 5.57
C ARG A 98 9.82 -4.60 5.08
N SER A 99 8.63 -4.14 5.47
CA SER A 99 7.36 -4.75 5.07
C SER A 99 6.73 -4.12 3.82
N ARG A 100 7.39 -3.12 3.21
CA ARG A 100 6.85 -2.31 2.10
C ARG A 100 5.52 -1.61 2.45
N GLY A 101 5.31 -1.33 3.72
CA GLY A 101 4.16 -0.57 4.21
C GLY A 101 4.45 0.93 4.28
N LEU A 102 3.38 1.72 4.40
CA LEU A 102 3.43 3.16 4.62
C LEU A 102 3.12 3.47 6.10
N LEU A 103 4.07 4.05 6.83
CA LEU A 103 3.81 4.53 8.19
C LEU A 103 2.81 5.70 8.15
N LEU A 104 1.65 5.53 8.78
CA LEU A 104 0.57 6.52 8.82
C LEU A 104 0.75 7.54 9.94
N PHE A 105 1.06 7.05 11.13
CA PHE A 105 1.29 7.87 12.30
C PHE A 105 2.13 7.11 13.33
N ASP A 106 2.73 7.88 14.23
CA ASP A 106 3.36 7.45 15.48
C ASP A 106 3.03 8.51 16.53
N VAL A 107 2.14 8.18 17.47
CA VAL A 107 1.62 9.11 18.47
C VAL A 107 1.83 8.58 19.88
N ARG A 108 1.90 9.50 20.85
CA ARG A 108 1.80 9.17 22.26
C ARG A 108 0.35 8.88 22.63
N VAL A 109 0.18 8.02 23.62
CA VAL A 109 -1.12 7.76 24.26
C VAL A 109 -0.97 8.19 25.70
N ASP A 110 -1.57 9.33 26.03
CA ASP A 110 -1.55 9.86 27.39
C ASP A 110 -2.74 9.30 28.19
N GLY A 111 -2.49 8.90 29.43
CA GLY A 111 -3.53 8.39 30.35
C GLY A 111 -3.89 6.91 30.21
N ASP A 112 -3.25 6.16 29.31
CA ASP A 112 -3.46 4.71 29.21
C ASP A 112 -2.49 3.92 30.09
N ALA A 113 -3.02 2.94 30.83
CA ALA A 113 -2.23 2.17 31.79
C ALA A 113 -1.36 1.07 31.15
N ALA A 114 -1.61 0.69 29.89
CA ALA A 114 -0.94 -0.44 29.25
C ALA A 114 -0.06 -0.05 28.07
N VAL A 115 -0.35 1.07 27.41
CA VAL A 115 0.28 1.51 26.17
C VAL A 115 0.67 2.98 26.30
N GLN A 116 1.93 3.32 25.99
CA GLN A 116 2.38 4.72 25.99
C GLN A 116 2.50 5.33 24.60
N ARG A 117 2.62 4.50 23.55
CA ARG A 117 2.75 4.93 22.15
C ARG A 117 2.11 3.92 21.22
N ILE A 118 1.53 4.42 20.14
CA ILE A 118 0.93 3.60 19.09
C ILE A 118 1.33 4.12 17.72
N ALA A 119 1.61 3.20 16.80
CA ALA A 119 1.91 3.49 15.41
C ALA A 119 1.12 2.56 14.48
N ALA A 120 0.80 3.06 13.29
CA ALA A 120 0.06 2.31 12.28
C ALA A 120 0.77 2.34 10.92
N ILE A 121 0.73 1.22 10.21
CA ILE A 121 1.38 1.00 8.92
C ILE A 121 0.33 0.47 7.95
N ARG A 122 0.10 1.17 6.84
CA ARG A 122 -0.85 0.77 5.79
C ARG A 122 -0.17 -0.09 4.74
N TYR A 123 -0.86 -1.14 4.33
CA TYR A 123 -0.45 -2.07 3.28
C TYR A 123 -1.32 -1.94 2.02
N PRO A 124 -0.84 -2.44 0.86
CA PRO A 124 -1.58 -2.38 -0.40
C PRO A 124 -2.95 -3.07 -0.38
N SER A 125 -3.14 -4.09 0.46
CA SER A 125 -4.43 -4.79 0.57
C SER A 125 -5.45 -4.09 1.48
N ASP A 126 -5.22 -2.81 1.84
CA ASP A 126 -6.05 -2.04 2.78
C ASP A 126 -6.05 -2.60 4.22
N ARG A 127 -5.02 -3.39 4.53
CA ARG A 127 -4.71 -3.87 5.88
C ARG A 127 -3.82 -2.85 6.58
N THR A 128 -3.98 -2.76 7.91
CA THR A 128 -3.21 -1.86 8.74
C THR A 128 -2.48 -2.67 9.82
N GLY A 129 -1.15 -2.69 9.76
CA GLY A 129 -0.30 -3.18 10.84
C GLY A 129 -0.25 -2.16 11.97
N VAL A 130 -0.52 -2.58 13.20
CA VAL A 130 -0.52 -1.73 14.38
C VAL A 130 0.60 -2.17 15.31
N LEU A 131 1.35 -1.21 15.83
CA LEU A 131 2.40 -1.39 16.82
C LEU A 131 2.04 -0.59 18.06
N ALA A 132 2.05 -1.21 19.23
CA ALA A 132 1.78 -0.59 20.50
C ALA A 132 2.97 -0.81 21.45
N LEU A 133 3.58 0.27 21.92
CA LEU A 133 4.64 0.22 22.92
C LEU A 133 4.01 0.10 24.31
N ASP A 134 4.44 -0.90 25.07
CA ASP A 134 3.96 -1.06 26.45
C ASP A 134 4.32 0.15 27.33
N ILE A 135 3.57 0.34 28.41
CA ILE A 135 3.77 1.45 29.34
C ILE A 135 5.18 1.51 29.95
N ARG A 136 5.89 0.36 29.99
CA ARG A 136 7.27 0.27 30.51
C ARG A 136 8.34 0.61 29.47
N GLY A 137 7.95 0.73 28.20
CA GLY A 137 8.84 1.04 27.08
C GLY A 137 9.70 -0.13 26.65
N VAL A 138 9.36 -1.36 27.05
CA VAL A 138 10.21 -2.54 26.84
C VAL A 138 9.67 -3.41 25.70
N GLY A 139 8.39 -3.73 25.74
CA GLY A 139 7.72 -4.61 24.80
C GLY A 139 6.93 -3.85 23.73
N ILE A 140 6.99 -4.37 22.50
CA ILE A 140 6.09 -3.95 21.43
C ILE A 140 5.06 -5.05 21.21
N ARG A 141 3.79 -4.71 21.41
CA ARG A 141 2.66 -5.53 20.98
C ARG A 141 2.32 -5.15 19.55
N HIS A 142 1.85 -6.12 18.76
CA HIS A 142 1.53 -5.87 17.37
C HIS A 142 0.33 -6.70 16.94
N CYS A 143 -0.43 -6.17 15.98
CA CYS A 143 -1.53 -6.87 15.33
C CYS A 143 -1.70 -6.31 13.91
N ILE A 144 -2.41 -7.04 13.05
CA ILE A 144 -2.82 -6.53 11.75
C ILE A 144 -4.34 -6.50 11.70
N VAL A 145 -4.91 -5.36 11.32
CA VAL A 145 -6.36 -5.12 11.29
C VAL A 145 -6.82 -4.79 9.87
N GLY A 146 -8.11 -5.00 9.61
CA GLY A 146 -8.73 -4.66 8.33
C GLY A 146 -9.09 -3.18 8.20
N GLY A 147 -9.61 -2.81 7.02
CA GLY A 147 -10.05 -1.44 6.71
C GLY A 147 -11.18 -0.88 7.59
N THR A 148 -11.81 -1.71 8.43
CA THR A 148 -12.84 -1.27 9.40
C THR A 148 -12.33 -0.21 10.37
N PHE A 149 -11.02 -0.19 10.64
CA PHE A 149 -10.38 0.80 11.52
C PHE A 149 -9.96 2.09 10.81
N SER A 150 -10.11 2.17 9.48
CA SER A 150 -9.65 3.30 8.67
C SER A 150 -10.22 4.65 9.14
N ALA A 151 -11.49 4.66 9.56
CA ALA A 151 -12.15 5.85 10.10
C ALA A 151 -11.51 6.34 11.42
N LEU A 152 -10.97 5.43 12.24
CA LEU A 152 -10.30 5.76 13.50
C LEU A 152 -8.85 6.20 13.28
N THR A 153 -8.20 5.73 12.23
CA THR A 153 -6.82 6.11 11.88
C THR A 153 -6.74 7.41 11.09
N ALA A 154 -7.78 7.80 10.34
CA ALA A 154 -7.75 8.98 9.48
C ALA A 154 -7.44 10.31 10.22
N PRO A 155 -8.02 10.59 11.42
CA PRO A 155 -7.65 11.79 12.18
C PRO A 155 -6.19 11.80 12.64
N LEU A 156 -5.65 10.63 13.02
CA LEU A 156 -4.27 10.44 13.47
C LEU A 156 -3.26 10.63 12.33
N GLU A 157 -3.58 10.07 11.15
CA GLU A 157 -2.80 10.27 9.92
C GLU A 157 -2.82 11.74 9.49
N ASN A 158 -4.00 12.37 9.47
CA ASN A 158 -4.12 13.78 9.12
C ASN A 158 -3.32 14.69 10.07
N TRP A 159 -3.37 14.42 11.38
CA TRP A 159 -2.58 15.15 12.37
C TRP A 159 -1.07 15.02 12.12
N THR A 160 -0.59 13.81 11.84
CA THR A 160 0.84 13.55 11.56
C THR A 160 1.32 14.27 10.28
N GLY A 161 0.43 14.47 9.31
CA GLY A 161 0.70 15.24 8.09
C GLY A 161 0.74 16.78 8.28
N MET A 162 0.31 17.29 9.44
CA MET A 162 0.30 18.74 9.69
C MET A 162 1.70 19.30 9.98
N PRO A 163 1.96 20.60 9.72
CA PRO A 163 3.14 21.28 10.23
C PRO A 163 3.22 21.19 11.76
N LEU A 164 4.44 21.12 12.31
CA LEU A 164 4.69 20.99 13.76
C LEU A 164 3.98 22.07 14.60
N SER A 165 3.83 23.29 14.07
CA SER A 165 3.14 24.39 14.74
C SER A 165 1.63 24.15 14.90
N MET A 166 1.01 23.34 14.04
CA MET A 166 -0.37 22.89 14.17
C MET A 166 -0.48 21.66 15.06
N GLN A 167 0.45 20.70 14.93
CA GLN A 167 0.50 19.53 15.81
C GLN A 167 0.60 19.92 17.29
N ALA A 168 1.36 20.97 17.62
CA ALA A 168 1.48 21.47 18.99
C ALA A 168 0.20 22.13 19.55
N LYS A 169 -0.75 22.50 18.68
CA LYS A 169 -1.99 23.22 19.07
C LYS A 169 -3.22 22.33 19.08
N ILE A 170 -3.20 21.27 18.28
CA ILE A 170 -4.32 20.34 18.12
C ILE A 170 -3.92 19.05 18.83
N SER A 171 -4.61 18.70 19.91
CA SER A 171 -4.45 17.38 20.53
C SER A 171 -5.13 16.30 19.69
N VAL A 172 -4.52 15.12 19.68
CA VAL A 172 -5.03 13.92 19.01
C VAL A 172 -5.28 12.78 20.01
N ASP A 173 -5.19 13.07 21.31
CA ASP A 173 -5.19 12.07 22.40
C ASP A 173 -6.52 11.34 22.49
N ASP A 174 -7.63 12.06 22.30
CA ASP A 174 -8.98 11.46 22.26
C ASP A 174 -9.10 10.45 21.11
N HIS A 175 -8.55 10.78 19.95
CA HIS A 175 -8.58 9.88 18.78
C HIS A 175 -7.66 8.68 18.99
N ALA A 176 -6.49 8.87 19.61
CA ALA A 176 -5.58 7.79 19.95
C ALA A 176 -6.21 6.84 20.97
N THR A 177 -6.89 7.37 21.99
CA THR A 177 -7.61 6.61 23.01
C THR A 177 -8.79 5.86 22.42
N LEU A 178 -9.58 6.49 21.55
CA LEU A 178 -10.69 5.84 20.84
C LEU A 178 -10.21 4.69 19.95
N PHE A 179 -9.14 4.91 19.19
CA PHE A 179 -8.54 3.88 18.35
C PHE A 179 -8.04 2.70 19.20
N LEU A 180 -7.34 2.97 20.29
CA LEU A 180 -6.85 1.96 21.21
C LEU A 180 -7.99 1.18 21.89
N GLY A 181 -9.06 1.86 22.28
CA GLY A 181 -10.27 1.25 22.82
C GLY A 181 -10.90 0.26 21.83
N ALA A 182 -11.09 0.69 20.58
CA ALA A 182 -11.64 -0.17 19.54
C ALA A 182 -10.78 -1.42 19.27
N LEU A 183 -9.45 -1.29 19.32
CA LEU A 183 -8.54 -2.44 19.18
C LEU A 183 -8.70 -3.45 20.33
N ARG A 184 -8.96 -2.98 21.54
CA ARG A 184 -9.21 -3.85 22.72
C ARG A 184 -10.56 -4.51 22.66
N GLU A 185 -11.59 -3.77 22.27
CA GLU A 185 -12.94 -4.32 22.07
C GLU A 185 -12.94 -5.43 21.01
N ALA A 186 -12.11 -5.29 19.98
CA ALA A 186 -11.88 -6.31 18.96
C ALA A 186 -10.93 -7.46 19.40
N GLY A 187 -10.37 -7.40 20.60
CA GLY A 187 -9.47 -8.43 21.15
C GLY A 187 -8.05 -8.43 20.57
N HIS A 188 -7.63 -7.37 19.87
CA HIS A 188 -6.29 -7.27 19.28
C HIS A 188 -5.22 -6.82 20.27
N LEU A 189 -5.63 -6.14 21.35
CA LEU A 189 -4.74 -5.66 22.41
C LEU A 189 -5.32 -5.99 23.79
N PRO A 190 -4.46 -6.19 24.81
CA PRO A 190 -4.94 -6.45 26.16
C PRO A 190 -5.70 -5.22 26.70
N ILE A 191 -6.77 -5.50 27.44
CA ILE A 191 -7.48 -4.50 28.23
C ILE A 191 -6.52 -3.97 29.30
N SER A 192 -6.53 -2.65 29.49
CA SER A 192 -5.88 -2.01 30.64
C SER A 192 -6.52 -2.55 31.92
N GLN A 193 -5.93 -3.57 32.54
CA GLN A 193 -6.29 -3.90 33.91
C GLN A 193 -5.60 -2.89 34.81
N PRO A 194 -6.33 -2.12 35.63
CA PRO A 194 -5.70 -1.38 36.71
C PRO A 194 -5.10 -2.43 37.65
N ASP A 195 -3.77 -2.41 37.79
CA ASP A 195 -3.09 -3.19 38.81
C ASP A 195 -3.74 -2.88 40.17
N SER A 196 -4.21 -3.93 40.84
CA SER A 196 -4.92 -3.86 42.13
C SER A 196 -3.99 -3.52 43.29
#